data_AF-A0A7Y5EZ96-F1
#
_entry.id   AF-A0A7Y5EZ96-F1
#
_cell.length_a   1.000
_cell.length_b   1.000
_cell.length_c   1.000
_cell.angle_alpha   90.00
_cell.angle_beta   90.00
_cell.angle_gamma   90.00
#
_symmetry.space_group_name_H-M   'P 1'
#
loop_
_entity.id
_entity.type
_entity.pdbx_description
1 polymer ?
#
loop_
_entity_poly.entity_id
_entity_poly.type
_entity_poly.pdbx_seq_one_letter_code
_entity_poly.pdbx_strand_id
1 'polypeptide(L)' 'MPPLSDYEHQPEKTTDYHAFLLRIWRETGECWRVSLQSIRTGERYGFADLQTAMQFVEQNLRQGEPHEENDDDKKMA' A
#
# COMPACT_ATOMS: atom_id res chain seq x y z
N MET A 1 -6.41 13.54 40.45
CA MET A 1 -6.57 12.53 39.39
C MET A 1 -7.64 13.04 38.45
N PRO A 2 -7.35 13.28 37.16
CA PRO A 2 -8.40 13.55 36.17
C PRO A 2 -9.19 12.24 35.87
N PRO A 3 -10.46 12.34 35.46
CA PRO A 3 -11.30 11.18 35.14
C PRO A 3 -10.80 10.44 33.90
N LEU A 4 -10.91 9.11 33.89
CA LEU A 4 -10.49 8.19 32.82
C LEU A 4 -11.25 8.38 31.47
N SER A 5 -12.06 9.44 31.33
CA SER A 5 -12.94 9.69 30.19
C SER A 5 -12.34 10.62 29.12
N ASP A 6 -11.18 11.22 29.39
CA ASP A 6 -10.45 12.08 28.45
C ASP A 6 -9.33 11.35 27.68
N TYR A 7 -9.32 10.00 27.70
CA TYR A 7 -8.65 9.26 26.62
C TYR A 7 -9.58 9.28 25.40
N GLU A 8 -9.77 10.49 24.85
CA GLU A 8 -10.27 10.66 23.49
C GLU A 8 -9.47 9.69 22.62
N HIS A 9 -10.18 8.82 21.91
CA HIS A 9 -9.61 8.03 20.83
C HIS A 9 -8.83 9.02 19.97
N GLN A 10 -7.49 8.98 20.06
CA GLN A 10 -6.69 9.65 19.05
C GLN A 10 -7.20 9.04 17.75
N PRO A 11 -7.71 9.82 16.79
CA PRO A 11 -7.94 9.30 15.47
C PRO A 11 -6.56 8.80 15.06
N GLU A 12 -6.41 7.49 15.09
CA GLU A 12 -5.20 6.80 14.71
C GLU A 12 -4.95 7.28 13.30
N LYS A 13 -4.02 8.24 13.19
CA LYS A 13 -3.64 8.83 11.91
C LYS A 13 -3.31 7.62 11.06
N THR A 14 -4.19 7.29 10.13
CA THR A 14 -3.98 6.29 9.10
C THR A 14 -2.75 6.77 8.37
N THR A 15 -1.60 6.33 8.87
CA THR A 15 -0.31 6.77 8.38
C THR A 15 -0.29 6.26 6.96
N ASP A 16 -0.03 7.13 5.98
CA ASP A 16 0.04 6.79 4.56
C ASP A 16 1.11 5.68 4.36
N TYR A 17 0.69 4.44 4.58
CA TYR A 17 1.55 3.29 4.71
C TYR A 17 1.37 2.44 3.47
N HIS A 18 2.40 2.44 2.64
CA HIS A 18 2.46 1.65 1.43
C HIS A 18 3.39 0.45 1.64
N ALA A 19 2.86 -0.75 1.42
CA ALA A 19 3.62 -1.99 1.47
C ALA A 19 3.46 -2.78 0.18
N PHE A 20 4.59 -3.22 -0.38
CA PHE A 20 4.64 -4.01 -1.59
C PHE A 20 5.47 -5.27 -1.38
N LEU A 21 5.02 -6.39 -1.96
CA LEU A 21 5.84 -7.58 -2.12
C LEU A 21 6.58 -7.51 -3.47
N LEU A 22 7.90 -7.40 -3.40
CA LEU A 22 8.79 -7.41 -4.56
C LEU A 22 9.24 -8.83 -4.89
N ARG A 23 9.07 -9.22 -6.16
CA ARG A 23 9.56 -10.47 -6.73
C ARG A 23 10.53 -10.16 -7.86
N ILE A 24 11.69 -10.80 -7.86
CA ILE A 24 12.70 -10.68 -8.92
C ILE A 24 13.12 -12.09 -9.32
N TRP A 25 13.07 -12.41 -10.60
CA TRP A 25 13.47 -13.71 -11.12
C TRP A 25 14.06 -13.59 -12.52
N ARG A 26 14.74 -14.64 -12.98
CA ARG A 26 15.15 -14.75 -14.39
C ARG A 26 14.09 -15.50 -15.17
N GLU A 27 13.64 -14.91 -16.27
CA GLU A 27 12.84 -15.59 -17.27
C GLU A 27 13.81 -16.08 -18.36
N THR A 28 13.85 -17.40 -18.58
CA THR A 28 14.68 -18.12 -19.57
C THR A 28 15.78 -17.30 -20.28
N GLY A 29 17.03 -17.47 -19.85
CA GLY A 29 18.19 -16.76 -20.40
C GLY A 29 18.72 -15.67 -19.45
N GLU A 30 19.02 -14.49 -20.00
CA GLU A 30 19.63 -13.34 -19.30
C GLU A 30 18.62 -12.26 -18.89
N CYS A 31 17.34 -12.43 -19.20
CA CYS A 31 16.31 -11.44 -18.91
C CYS A 31 15.85 -11.54 -17.45
N TRP A 32 16.08 -10.47 -16.69
CA TRP A 32 15.47 -10.29 -15.38
C TRP A 32 14.03 -9.80 -15.53
N ARG A 33 13.15 -10.32 -14.68
CA ARG A 33 11.78 -9.89 -14.52
C ARG A 33 11.56 -9.42 -13.11
N VAL A 34 10.70 -8.42 -12.99
CA VAL A 34 10.35 -7.82 -11.71
C VAL A 34 8.83 -7.76 -11.61
N SER A 35 8.29 -8.06 -10.43
CA SER A 35 6.88 -7.81 -10.15
C SER A 35 6.71 -7.24 -8.76
N LEU A 36 5.84 -6.25 -8.66
CA LEU A 36 5.37 -5.69 -7.39
C LEU A 36 3.93 -6.12 -7.17
N GLN A 37 3.60 -6.43 -5.93
CA GLN A 37 2.23 -6.67 -5.52
C GLN A 37 1.88 -5.78 -4.33
N SER A 38 0.82 -5.00 -4.45
CA SER A 38 0.30 -4.23 -3.32
C SER A 38 -0.26 -5.18 -2.27
N ILE A 39 0.15 -5.01 -1.01
CA ILE A 39 -0.41 -5.81 0.11
C ILE A 39 -1.83 -5.34 0.44
N ARG A 40 -2.15 -4.08 0.15
CA ARG A 40 -3.43 -3.47 0.50
C ARG A 40 -4.53 -3.83 -0.50
N THR A 41 -4.27 -3.72 -1.80
CA THR A 41 -5.25 -4.02 -2.86
C THR A 41 -5.09 -5.43 -3.44
N GLY A 42 -3.96 -6.09 -3.21
CA GLY A 42 -3.63 -7.38 -3.81
C GLY A 42 -3.22 -7.29 -5.29
N GLU A 43 -3.32 -6.11 -5.91
CA GLU A 43 -2.99 -5.88 -7.32
C GLU A 43 -1.52 -6.17 -7.61
N ARG A 44 -1.27 -6.73 -8.80
CA ARG A 44 0.06 -7.13 -9.24
C ARG A 44 0.46 -6.40 -10.51
N TYR A 45 1.64 -5.79 -10.47
CA TYR A 45 2.26 -5.10 -11.58
C TYR A 45 3.54 -5.84 -12.00
N GLY A 46 3.74 -5.98 -13.31
CA GLY A 46 4.92 -6.62 -13.89
C GLY A 46 5.79 -5.61 -14.63
N PHE A 47 7.11 -5.76 -14.50
CA PHE A 47 8.11 -4.85 -15.06
C PHE A 47 9.25 -5.63 -15.72
N ALA A 48 9.82 -5.05 -16.77
CA ALA A 48 10.96 -5.61 -17.48
C ALA A 48 12.29 -5.39 -16.77
N ASP A 49 12.35 -4.47 -15.81
CA ASP A 49 13.55 -4.11 -15.06
C ASP A 49 13.19 -3.48 -13.70
N LEU A 50 14.19 -3.37 -12.82
CA LEU A 50 14.02 -2.87 -11.47
C LEU A 50 13.81 -1.36 -11.41
N GLN A 51 14.42 -0.59 -12.32
CA GLN A 51 14.34 0.86 -12.30
C GLN A 51 12.90 1.34 -12.57
N THR A 52 12.23 0.74 -13.56
CA THR A 52 10.83 1.01 -13.87
C THR A 52 9.91 0.65 -12.68
N ALA A 53 10.19 -0.45 -11.98
CA ALA A 53 9.44 -0.84 -10.78
C ALA A 53 9.60 0.19 -9.64
N MET A 54 10.80 0.72 -9.43
CA MET A 54 11.04 1.74 -8.40
C MET A 54 10.37 3.09 -8.75
N GLN A 55 10.38 3.48 -10.03
CA GLN A 55 9.65 4.67 -10.50
C GLN A 55 8.16 4.57 -10.22
N PHE A 56 7.56 3.37 -10.39
CA PHE A 56 6.17 3.13 -10.05
C PHE A 56 5.92 3.33 -8.54
N VAL A 57 6.77 2.79 -7.67
CA VAL A 57 6.62 2.98 -6.21
C VAL A 57 6.72 4.46 -5.84
N GLU A 58 7.70 5.18 -6.38
CA GLU A 58 7.85 6.62 -6.13
C GLU A 58 6.61 7.43 -6.54
N GLN A 59 5.96 7.07 -7.64
CA GLN A 59 4.73 7.73 -8.09
C GLN A 59 3.58 7.46 -7.13
N ASN A 60 3.40 6.22 -6.67
CA ASN A 60 2.34 5.87 -5.72
C ASN A 60 2.51 6.56 -4.37
N LEU A 61 3.76 6.67 -3.88
CA LEU A 61 4.06 7.40 -2.65
C LEU A 61 3.76 8.91 -2.74
N ARG A 62 3.82 9.49 -3.95
CA ARG A 62 3.52 10.92 -4.16
C ARG A 62 2.04 11.20 -4.30
N GLN A 63 1.27 10.26 -4.85
CA GLN A 63 -0.15 10.49 -5.14
C GLN A 63 -1.06 10.16 -3.97
N GLY A 64 -0.61 9.34 -3.00
CA GLY A 64 -1.46 8.83 -1.92
C GLY A 64 -2.52 7.92 -2.55
N GLU A 65 -2.45 6.62 -2.30
CA GLU A 65 -3.42 5.75 -2.96
C GLU A 65 -4.82 6.00 -2.41
N PRO A 66 -5.87 6.02 -3.26
CA PRO A 66 -7.23 6.26 -2.82
C PRO A 66 -7.56 5.28 -1.69
N HIS A 67 -7.93 5.85 -0.55
CA HIS A 67 -8.48 5.08 0.56
C HIS A 67 -9.89 4.68 0.12
N GLU A 68 -10.08 3.43 -0.31
CA GLU A 68 -11.42 2.85 -0.37
C GLU A 68 -11.89 2.69 1.08
N GLU A 69 -12.56 3.73 1.57
CA GLU A 69 -13.39 3.68 2.76
C GLU A 69 -14.49 2.65 2.49
N ASN A 70 -14.33 1.44 3.04
CA ASN A 70 -15.42 0.47 3.09
C ASN A 70 -16.52 1.08 3.98
N ASP A 71 -17.55 1.61 3.32
CA ASP A 71 -18.78 2.20 3.86
C ASP A 71 -19.69 1.10 4.48
N ASP A 72 -19.12 0.22 5.31
CA ASP A 72 -19.83 -0.83 6.03
C ASP A 72 -20.38 -0.34 7.40
N ASP A 73 -20.06 0.88 7.82
CA ASP A 73 -20.51 1.44 9.11
C ASP A 73 -21.83 2.25 9.01
N LYS A 74 -22.46 2.37 7.83
CA LYS A 74 -23.71 3.13 7.65
C LYS A 74 -24.99 2.29 7.77
N LYS A 75 -24.96 1.18 8.54
CA LYS A 75 -26.14 0.33 8.74
C LYS A 75 -26.48 -0.01 10.19
N MET A 76 -26.00 0.72 11.20
CA MET A 76 -26.60 0.68 12.55
C MET A 76 -26.45 2.01 13.31
N ALA A 77 -27.25 3.02 12.97
CA ALA A 77 -27.61 4.11 13.88
C ALA A 77 -28.94 4.73 13.45
#